data_AF-X1IKU8-F1
#
_entry.id   AF-X1IKU8-F1
#
_cell.length_a   1.000
_cell.length_b   1.000
_cell.length_c   1.000
_cell.angle_alpha   90.00
_cell.angle_beta   90.00
_cell.angle_gamma   90.00
#
_symmetry.space_group_name_H-M   'P 1'
#
loop_
_entity.id
_entity.type
_entity.pdbx_description
1 polymer ?
#
loop_
_entity_poly.entity_id
_entity_poly.type
_entity_poly.pdbx_seq_one_letter_code
_entity_poly.pdbx_strand_id
1 'polypeptide(L)'
;TNKMPSWGDAFDAIGTGTGSSIWMIVAIGVGIFVGLLLLGIAGWWWFFKKRWNIKAEIKLTRSGGRLTNAEWGKAMFNAKRGVCFVKRPGIMQRAVPVRIFDIRKYIQGNDIVTFIQVTPEDLRPVLNDSWEEYEDDEPMKDAKGNIITDEEGNPVHEKASMMNIRVDTGLNKAWRAAWTQAAKSAYSLKSFFAQFQTPIAIAIVIIAVFVGFAMVWTRLGSVCG
;
A
#
# COMPACT_ATOMS: atom_id res chain seq x y z
N THR A 1 27.80 -40.11 -29.97
CA THR A 1 26.58 -39.27 -30.00
C THR A 1 25.96 -39.31 -28.61
N ASN A 2 26.33 -38.38 -27.74
CA ASN A 2 25.82 -38.33 -26.37
C ASN A 2 24.41 -37.72 -26.39
N LYS A 3 23.38 -38.58 -26.50
CA LYS A 3 22.00 -38.16 -26.26
C LYS A 3 21.87 -37.82 -24.78
N MET A 4 21.39 -36.62 -24.47
CA MET A 4 20.97 -36.30 -23.10
C MET A 4 19.85 -37.28 -22.72
N PRO A 5 19.98 -38.00 -21.59
CA PRO A 5 18.93 -38.90 -21.11
C PRO A 5 17.67 -38.11 -20.83
N SER A 6 16.52 -38.74 -21.05
CA SER A 6 15.22 -38.13 -20.78
C SER A 6 15.02 -37.98 -19.28
N TRP A 7 14.12 -37.09 -18.86
CA TRP A 7 13.76 -36.96 -17.45
C TRP A 7 13.27 -38.29 -16.85
N GLY A 8 12.68 -39.19 -17.65
CA GLY A 8 12.28 -40.54 -17.20
C GLY A 8 13.47 -41.42 -16.82
N ASP A 9 14.53 -41.40 -17.63
CA ASP A 9 15.74 -42.20 -17.38
C ASP A 9 16.49 -41.73 -16.12
N ALA A 10 16.41 -40.44 -15.79
CA ALA A 10 16.97 -39.88 -14.56
C ALA A 10 16.20 -40.30 -13.31
N PHE A 11 14.88 -40.49 -13.40
CA PHE A 11 14.06 -41.01 -12.30
C PHE A 11 14.25 -42.52 -12.10
N ASP A 12 14.39 -43.29 -13.17
CA ASP A 12 14.64 -44.74 -13.10
C ASP A 12 16.06 -45.08 -12.56
N ALA A 13 17.04 -44.22 -12.85
CA ALA A 13 18.38 -44.32 -12.28
C ALA A 13 18.43 -44.05 -10.76
N ILE A 14 17.51 -43.25 -10.22
CA ILE A 14 17.38 -43.02 -8.76
C ILE A 14 16.90 -44.30 -8.05
N GLY A 15 16.15 -45.18 -8.74
CA GLY A 15 15.68 -46.45 -8.19
C GLY A 15 16.69 -47.60 -8.20
N THR A 16 17.76 -47.54 -9.01
CA THR A 16 18.62 -48.70 -9.31
C THR A 16 20.08 -48.59 -8.85
N GLY A 17 20.48 -47.47 -8.22
CA GLY A 17 21.66 -47.41 -7.35
C GLY A 17 23.06 -47.44 -7.98
N THR A 18 23.25 -47.81 -9.25
CA THR A 18 24.61 -48.14 -9.77
C THR A 18 25.30 -47.08 -10.64
N GLY A 19 24.75 -45.87 -10.78
CA GLY A 19 25.43 -44.77 -11.48
C GLY A 19 24.99 -43.36 -11.04
N SER A 20 24.34 -43.26 -9.88
CA SER A 20 23.24 -42.33 -9.64
C SER A 20 23.42 -41.42 -8.42
N SER A 21 24.58 -41.41 -7.76
CA SER A 21 24.78 -40.55 -6.58
C SER A 21 24.83 -39.06 -6.93
N ILE A 22 25.49 -38.69 -8.03
CA ILE A 22 25.58 -37.28 -8.47
C ILE A 22 24.22 -36.76 -8.92
N TRP A 23 23.47 -37.53 -9.72
CA TRP A 23 22.15 -37.12 -10.21
C TRP A 23 21.11 -37.06 -9.09
N MET A 24 21.18 -37.96 -8.11
CA MET A 24 20.35 -37.89 -6.91
C MET A 24 20.69 -36.66 -6.05
N ILE A 25 21.97 -36.32 -5.87
CA ILE A 25 22.39 -35.09 -5.17
C ILE A 25 21.91 -33.84 -5.91
N VAL A 26 22.02 -33.82 -7.25
CA VAL A 26 21.52 -32.71 -8.09
C VAL A 26 19.99 -32.61 -7.99
N ALA A 27 19.26 -33.72 -8.05
CA ALA A 27 17.80 -33.73 -7.92
C ALA A 27 17.34 -33.24 -6.54
N ILE A 28 18.02 -33.66 -5.45
CA ILE A 28 17.74 -33.17 -4.09
C ILE A 28 18.07 -31.67 -3.99
N GLY A 29 19.20 -31.23 -4.53
CA GLY A 29 19.60 -29.81 -4.53
C GLY A 29 18.60 -28.92 -5.26
N VAL A 30 18.15 -29.34 -6.44
CA VAL A 30 17.11 -28.64 -7.22
C VAL A 30 15.77 -28.68 -6.47
N GLY A 31 15.41 -29.81 -5.85
CA GLY A 31 14.19 -29.94 -5.04
C GLY A 31 14.15 -28.98 -3.86
N ILE A 32 15.26 -28.85 -3.12
CA ILE A 32 15.37 -27.89 -1.99
C ILE A 32 15.29 -26.44 -2.50
N PHE A 33 15.98 -26.13 -3.59
CA PHE A 33 15.95 -24.78 -4.17
C PHE A 33 14.53 -24.38 -4.61
N VAL A 34 13.83 -25.26 -5.33
CA VAL A 34 12.44 -25.02 -5.74
C VAL A 34 11.52 -24.92 -4.53
N GLY A 35 11.72 -25.75 -3.51
CA GLY A 35 10.97 -25.69 -2.26
C GLY A 35 11.13 -24.35 -1.54
N LEU A 36 12.36 -23.86 -1.39
CA LEU A 36 12.63 -22.53 -0.80
C LEU A 36 12.04 -21.39 -1.64
N LEU A 37 12.09 -21.51 -2.97
CA LEU A 37 11.52 -20.51 -3.87
C LEU A 37 9.99 -20.46 -3.72
N LEU A 38 9.32 -21.60 -3.66
CA LEU A 38 7.87 -21.69 -3.43
C LEU A 38 7.49 -21.16 -2.03
N LEU A 39 8.24 -21.50 -0.99
CA LEU A 39 8.04 -20.95 0.35
C LEU A 39 8.22 -19.43 0.38
N GLY A 40 9.22 -18.91 -0.34
CA GLY A 40 9.44 -17.47 -0.51
C GLY A 40 8.27 -16.79 -1.19
N ILE A 41 7.75 -17.36 -2.29
CA ILE A 41 6.57 -16.84 -3.01
C ILE A 41 5.32 -16.91 -2.13
N ALA A 42 5.10 -18.01 -1.42
CA ALA A 42 3.94 -18.18 -0.54
C ALA A 42 3.98 -17.18 0.64
N GLY A 43 5.16 -17.02 1.27
CA GLY A 43 5.38 -16.04 2.33
C GLY A 43 5.18 -14.60 1.84
N TRP A 44 5.71 -14.28 0.66
CA TRP A 44 5.49 -12.99 0.00
C TRP A 44 4.00 -12.75 -0.23
N TRP A 45 3.30 -13.70 -0.85
CA TRP A 45 1.87 -13.57 -1.14
C TRP A 45 1.03 -13.37 0.13
N TRP A 46 1.32 -14.14 1.19
CA TRP A 46 0.63 -14.00 2.47
C TRP A 46 0.87 -12.63 3.13
N PHE A 47 2.12 -12.15 3.10
CA PHE A 47 2.47 -10.84 3.62
C PHE A 47 1.73 -9.70 2.89
N PHE A 48 1.66 -9.76 1.56
CA PHE A 48 0.89 -8.79 0.78
C PHE A 48 -0.60 -8.88 1.06
N LYS A 49 -1.16 -10.07 1.30
CA LYS A 49 -2.57 -10.23 1.66
C LYS A 49 -2.89 -9.61 3.03
N LYS A 50 -2.04 -9.81 4.03
CA LYS A 50 -2.23 -9.26 5.40
C LYS A 50 -2.10 -7.74 5.49
N ARG A 51 -1.35 -7.11 4.58
CA ARG A 51 -1.18 -5.64 4.58
C ARG A 51 -2.47 -4.86 4.31
N TRP A 52 -3.44 -5.47 3.63
CA TRP A 52 -4.72 -4.85 3.28
C TRP A 52 -5.83 -5.34 4.21
N ASN A 53 -5.76 -4.95 5.48
CA ASN A 53 -6.63 -5.45 6.54
C ASN A 53 -7.84 -4.55 6.84
N ILE A 54 -7.87 -3.32 6.31
CA ILE A 54 -8.98 -2.39 6.53
C ILE A 54 -9.90 -2.44 5.31
N LYS A 55 -11.20 -2.54 5.52
CA LYS A 55 -12.22 -2.38 4.47
C LYS A 55 -12.46 -0.89 4.25
N ALA A 56 -12.35 -0.45 3.01
CA ALA A 56 -12.60 0.94 2.65
C ALA A 56 -13.97 1.04 1.98
N GLU A 57 -14.90 1.77 2.57
CA GLU A 57 -16.15 2.13 1.90
C GLU A 57 -15.94 3.48 1.20
N ILE A 58 -16.03 3.53 -0.13
CA ILE A 58 -15.80 4.75 -0.91
C ILE A 58 -17.14 5.26 -1.41
N LYS A 59 -17.61 6.37 -0.85
CA LYS A 59 -18.84 7.02 -1.29
C LYS A 59 -18.56 8.02 -2.42
N LEU A 60 -19.27 7.84 -3.52
CA LEU A 60 -19.19 8.69 -4.70
C LEU A 60 -20.22 9.81 -4.60
N THR A 61 -19.78 11.06 -4.39
CA THR A 61 -20.69 12.21 -4.43
C THR A 61 -21.07 12.50 -5.87
N ARG A 62 -22.33 12.23 -6.26
CA ARG A 62 -22.89 12.65 -7.54
C ARG A 62 -23.37 14.11 -7.44
N SER A 63 -23.33 14.87 -8.53
CA SER A 63 -23.59 16.33 -8.55
C SER A 63 -25.04 16.76 -8.28
N GLY A 64 -25.82 16.00 -7.52
CA GLY A 64 -27.25 16.28 -7.32
C GLY A 64 -27.81 15.87 -5.96
N GLY A 65 -26.97 15.67 -4.93
CA GLY A 65 -27.41 15.39 -3.56
C GLY A 65 -28.14 14.06 -3.32
N ARG A 66 -28.50 13.32 -4.39
CA ARG A 66 -29.21 12.04 -4.31
C ARG A 66 -28.26 10.85 -4.49
N LEU A 67 -28.44 9.88 -3.59
CA LEU A 67 -27.86 8.53 -3.53
C LEU A 67 -26.37 8.44 -3.90
N THR A 68 -25.54 8.46 -2.86
CA THR A 68 -24.12 8.04 -2.90
C THR A 68 -24.04 6.56 -3.26
N ASN A 69 -23.64 6.24 -4.48
CA ASN A 69 -23.16 4.90 -4.79
C ASN A 69 -21.89 4.65 -3.94
N ALA A 70 -21.92 3.55 -3.17
CA ALA A 70 -20.79 3.11 -2.38
C ALA A 70 -19.99 2.04 -3.16
N GLU A 71 -18.68 2.24 -3.26
CA GLU A 71 -17.74 1.29 -3.84
C GLU A 71 -16.91 0.67 -2.70
N TRP A 72 -16.84 -0.67 -2.65
CA TRP A 72 -16.04 -1.38 -1.65
C TRP A 72 -14.60 -1.55 -2.12
N GLY A 73 -13.65 -0.98 -1.38
CA GLY A 73 -12.22 -1.10 -1.58
C GLY A 73 -11.49 -1.72 -0.38
N LYS A 74 -10.17 -1.72 -0.46
CA LYS A 74 -9.27 -2.13 0.62
C LYS A 74 -8.38 -0.97 1.02
N ALA A 75 -8.15 -0.80 2.31
CA ALA A 75 -7.23 0.18 2.86
C ALA A 75 -6.06 -0.49 3.59
N MET A 76 -4.90 0.18 3.55
CA MET A 76 -3.71 -0.18 4.30
C MET A 76 -3.24 1.05 5.06
N PHE A 77 -3.20 0.97 6.38
CA PHE A 77 -2.64 2.04 7.22
C PHE A 77 -1.17 1.77 7.51
N ASN A 78 -0.30 2.72 7.17
CA ASN A 78 1.11 2.65 7.50
C ASN A 78 1.38 3.51 8.76
N ALA A 79 1.41 2.86 9.93
CA ALA A 79 1.64 3.52 11.20
C ALA A 79 2.95 4.31 11.26
N LYS A 80 4.02 3.86 10.58
CA LYS A 80 5.31 4.57 10.56
C LYS A 80 5.26 5.90 9.80
N ARG A 81 4.36 6.00 8.82
CA ARG A 81 4.22 7.19 7.96
C ARG A 81 2.96 8.01 8.28
N GLY A 82 2.06 7.49 9.11
CA GLY A 82 0.74 8.08 9.38
C GLY A 82 -0.18 8.14 8.15
N VAL A 83 0.15 7.43 7.06
CA VAL A 83 -0.57 7.52 5.78
C VAL A 83 -1.41 6.28 5.56
N CYS A 84 -2.66 6.49 5.13
CA CYS A 84 -3.54 5.43 4.69
C CYS A 84 -3.50 5.33 3.16
N PHE A 85 -3.36 4.12 2.63
CA PHE A 85 -3.44 3.83 1.21
C PHE A 85 -4.76 3.15 0.92
N VAL A 86 -5.55 3.69 0.00
CA VAL A 86 -6.82 3.11 -0.40
C VAL A 86 -6.67 2.53 -1.80
N LYS A 87 -7.07 1.27 -1.97
CA LYS A 87 -7.06 0.55 -3.23
C LYS A 87 -8.49 0.18 -3.61
N ARG A 88 -8.91 0.60 -4.80
CA ARG A 88 -10.19 0.23 -5.40
C ARG A 88 -10.18 -1.22 -5.91
N PRO A 89 -11.36 -1.85 -6.03
CA PRO A 89 -11.51 -3.13 -6.70
C PRO A 89 -11.06 -2.99 -8.16
N GLY A 90 -10.08 -3.80 -8.56
CA GLY A 90 -9.51 -3.77 -9.91
C GLY A 90 -8.04 -4.18 -9.93
N ILE A 91 -7.66 -4.92 -10.97
CA ILE A 91 -6.31 -5.50 -11.10
C ILE A 91 -5.26 -4.40 -11.35
N MET A 92 -5.61 -3.33 -12.08
CA MET A 92 -4.70 -2.24 -12.45
C MET A 92 -4.90 -0.93 -11.66
N GLN A 93 -5.79 -0.92 -10.66
CA GLN A 93 -6.05 0.27 -9.86
C GLN A 93 -4.87 0.54 -8.92
N ARG A 94 -4.25 1.71 -9.05
CA ARG A 94 -3.16 2.16 -8.17
C ARG A 94 -3.71 2.51 -6.80
N ALA A 95 -2.92 2.20 -5.76
CA ALA A 95 -3.25 2.62 -4.41
C ALA A 95 -3.13 4.15 -4.29
N VAL A 96 -4.18 4.79 -3.79
CA VAL A 96 -4.24 6.23 -3.61
C VAL A 96 -3.82 6.57 -2.17
N PRO A 97 -2.78 7.40 -1.96
CA PRO A 97 -2.43 7.86 -0.63
C PRO A 97 -3.43 8.92 -0.16
N VAL A 98 -3.96 8.72 1.04
CA VAL A 98 -4.80 9.68 1.75
C VAL A 98 -3.91 10.50 2.69
N ARG A 99 -4.30 11.77 2.93
CA ARG A 99 -3.63 12.66 3.88
C ARG A 99 -3.40 11.97 5.21
N ILE A 100 -2.39 12.42 5.95
CA ILE A 100 -2.14 11.94 7.31
C ILE A 100 -3.36 12.26 8.18
N PHE A 101 -3.92 11.22 8.82
CA PHE A 101 -5.00 11.35 9.79
C PHE A 101 -4.85 10.30 10.89
N ASP A 102 -5.48 10.58 12.03
CA ASP A 102 -5.53 9.62 13.14
C ASP A 102 -6.59 8.56 12.86
N ILE A 103 -6.15 7.39 12.41
CA ILE A 103 -7.06 6.32 11.99
C ILE A 103 -8.03 5.86 13.08
N ARG A 104 -7.68 5.98 14.36
CA ARG A 104 -8.53 5.55 15.47
C ARG A 104 -9.84 6.33 15.55
N LYS A 105 -9.83 7.58 15.08
CA LYS A 105 -11.02 8.44 15.04
C LYS A 105 -11.97 8.14 13.89
N TYR A 106 -11.47 7.46 12.85
CA TYR A 106 -12.21 7.24 11.59
C TYR A 106 -12.53 5.76 11.32
N ILE A 107 -11.99 4.82 12.11
CA ILE A 107 -12.42 3.42 12.06
C ILE A 107 -13.82 3.30 12.65
N GLN A 108 -14.70 2.68 11.87
CA GLN A 108 -16.06 2.31 12.24
C GLN A 108 -16.12 0.79 12.44
N GLY A 109 -16.69 0.36 13.56
CA GLY A 109 -16.77 -1.05 13.93
C GLY A 109 -15.38 -1.70 14.09
N ASN A 110 -15.19 -2.89 13.52
CA ASN A 110 -13.97 -3.68 13.69
C ASN A 110 -12.85 -3.32 12.69
N ASP A 111 -13.19 -3.02 11.44
CA ASP A 111 -12.21 -2.87 10.36
C ASP A 111 -12.63 -1.98 9.19
N ILE A 112 -13.67 -1.14 9.35
CA ILE A 112 -14.23 -0.34 8.25
C ILE A 112 -13.78 1.12 8.39
N VAL A 113 -13.37 1.74 7.28
CA VAL A 113 -13.18 3.18 7.19
C VAL A 113 -13.95 3.70 5.98
N THR A 114 -14.81 4.68 6.21
CA THR A 114 -15.57 5.33 5.15
C THR A 114 -14.80 6.53 4.61
N PHE A 115 -14.70 6.59 3.29
CA PHE A 115 -14.07 7.66 2.54
C PHE A 115 -15.08 8.29 1.59
N ILE A 116 -14.97 9.59 1.40
CA ILE A 116 -15.70 10.32 0.37
C ILE A 116 -14.75 10.73 -0.73
N GLN A 117 -15.16 10.44 -1.95
CA GLN A 117 -14.45 10.84 -3.14
C GLN A 117 -14.91 12.22 -3.58
N VAL A 118 -14.05 13.24 -3.39
CA VAL A 118 -14.28 14.60 -3.91
C VAL A 118 -13.82 14.71 -5.36
N THR A 119 -12.78 13.97 -5.73
CA THR A 119 -12.20 13.90 -7.09
C THR A 119 -11.72 12.46 -7.29
N PRO A 120 -11.61 11.90 -8.52
CA PRO A 120 -11.18 10.51 -8.74
C PRO A 120 -9.97 10.05 -7.94
N GLU A 121 -9.08 10.98 -7.62
CA GLU A 121 -7.90 10.72 -6.82
C GLU A 121 -7.92 11.34 -5.41
N ASP A 122 -8.91 12.16 -5.05
CA ASP A 122 -9.01 12.80 -3.74
C ASP A 122 -10.04 12.08 -2.87
N LEU A 123 -9.53 11.26 -1.95
CA LEU A 123 -10.30 10.52 -0.96
C LEU A 123 -10.11 11.15 0.41
N ARG A 124 -11.21 11.39 1.12
CA ARG A 124 -11.19 12.00 2.46
C ARG A 124 -11.93 11.10 3.45
N PRO A 125 -11.33 10.79 4.61
CA PRO A 125 -11.98 9.95 5.60
C PRO A 125 -13.15 10.72 6.24
N VAL A 126 -14.23 10.00 6.55
CA VAL A 126 -15.47 10.55 7.12
C VAL A 126 -15.54 10.19 8.60
N LEU A 127 -15.81 11.18 9.44
CA LEU A 127 -16.03 10.93 10.86
C LEU A 127 -17.34 10.17 11.06
N ASN A 128 -17.37 9.25 12.03
CA ASN A 128 -18.60 8.53 12.34
C ASN A 128 -19.73 9.48 12.80
N ASP A 129 -19.41 10.60 13.42
CA ASP A 129 -20.42 11.57 13.88
C ASP A 129 -21.01 12.44 12.74
N SER A 130 -20.72 12.12 11.48
CA SER A 130 -21.21 12.86 10.29
C SER A 130 -22.62 12.43 9.85
N TRP A 131 -23.29 11.56 10.61
CA TRP A 131 -24.65 11.13 10.34
C TRP A 131 -25.60 12.00 11.17
N GLU A 132 -26.42 12.81 10.52
CA GLU A 132 -27.52 13.52 11.16
C GLU A 132 -28.83 12.85 10.70
N GLU A 133 -29.66 12.47 11.65
CA GLU A 133 -31.02 11.98 11.38
C GLU A 133 -31.90 13.19 11.08
N TYR A 134 -32.59 13.18 9.93
CA TYR A 134 -33.55 14.21 9.55
C TYR A 134 -34.92 13.54 9.38
N GLU A 135 -35.95 14.15 9.93
CA GLU A 135 -37.33 13.74 9.65
C GLU A 135 -37.75 14.46 8.37
N ASP A 136 -38.07 13.71 7.32
CA ASP A 136 -38.46 14.31 6.04
C ASP A 136 -39.74 15.13 6.26
N ASP A 137 -39.78 16.37 5.76
CA ASP A 137 -40.93 17.27 5.97
C ASP A 137 -42.22 16.72 5.33
N GLU A 138 -42.09 15.75 4.42
CA GLU A 138 -43.22 15.07 3.78
C GLU A 138 -43.66 13.83 4.57
N PRO A 139 -44.95 13.73 4.94
CA PRO A 139 -45.46 12.59 5.68
C PRO A 139 -45.65 11.37 4.77
N MET A 140 -45.42 10.17 5.31
CA MET A 140 -45.54 8.91 4.58
C MET A 140 -46.93 8.75 3.98
N LYS A 141 -46.98 8.34 2.71
CA LYS A 141 -48.22 8.08 1.97
C LYS A 141 -48.39 6.59 1.73
N ASP A 142 -49.59 6.08 1.96
CA ASP A 142 -49.98 4.70 1.65
C ASP A 142 -50.01 4.48 0.12
N ALA A 143 -50.11 3.22 -0.34
CA ALA A 143 -50.15 2.87 -1.77
C ALA A 143 -51.30 3.52 -2.57
N LYS A 144 -52.26 4.13 -1.85
CA LYS A 144 -53.41 4.88 -2.38
C LYS A 144 -53.23 6.41 -2.31
N GLY A 145 -52.08 6.91 -1.84
CA GLY A 145 -51.76 8.33 -1.76
C GLY A 145 -52.25 9.06 -0.50
N ASN A 146 -52.80 8.35 0.49
CA ASN A 146 -53.31 8.93 1.73
C ASN A 146 -52.20 8.99 2.80
N ILE A 147 -52.20 10.03 3.62
CA ILE A 147 -51.21 10.24 4.69
C ILE A 147 -51.42 9.19 5.80
N ILE A 148 -50.36 8.46 6.14
CA ILE A 148 -50.35 7.51 7.24
C ILE A 148 -50.26 8.31 8.54
N THR A 149 -51.24 8.12 9.42
CA THR A 149 -51.35 8.79 10.72
C THR A 149 -51.16 7.76 11.83
N ASP A 150 -50.45 8.15 12.89
CA ASP A 150 -50.26 7.34 14.09
C ASP A 150 -51.57 7.26 14.92
N GLU A 151 -51.63 6.41 15.95
CA GLU A 151 -52.83 6.22 16.80
C GLU A 151 -53.34 7.51 17.46
N GLU A 152 -52.49 8.54 17.53
CA GLU A 152 -52.78 9.87 18.09
C GLU A 152 -53.15 10.93 17.01
N GLY A 153 -53.21 10.54 15.73
CA GLY A 153 -53.62 11.42 14.62
C GLY A 153 -52.50 12.30 14.04
N ASN A 154 -51.25 12.09 14.46
CA ASN A 154 -50.09 12.80 13.92
C ASN A 154 -49.59 12.11 12.63
N PRO A 155 -49.22 12.87 11.59
CA PRO A 155 -48.68 12.31 10.35
C PRO A 155 -47.32 11.65 10.60
N VAL A 156 -47.13 10.41 10.16
CA VAL A 156 -45.87 9.68 10.32
C VAL A 156 -44.88 10.15 9.25
N HIS A 157 -43.79 10.79 9.68
CA HIS A 157 -42.72 11.22 8.79
C HIS A 157 -41.72 10.09 8.52
N GLU A 158 -41.19 10.02 7.30
CA GLU A 158 -40.11 9.07 6.98
C GLU A 158 -38.80 9.57 7.60
N LYS A 159 -38.20 8.74 8.47
CA LYS A 159 -36.89 9.05 9.05
C LYS A 159 -35.81 8.78 8.01
N ALA A 160 -35.26 9.83 7.42
CA ALA A 160 -34.17 9.75 6.47
C ALA A 160 -32.84 10.14 7.15
N SER A 161 -31.79 9.34 6.98
CA SER A 161 -30.46 9.75 7.43
C SER A 161 -29.80 10.58 6.32
N MET A 162 -29.55 11.86 6.59
CA MET A 162 -28.80 12.71 5.68
C MET A 162 -27.33 12.75 6.12
N MET A 163 -26.44 12.36 5.21
CA MET A 163 -25.00 12.38 5.50
C MET A 163 -24.49 13.83 5.41
N ASN A 164 -24.36 14.50 6.56
CA ASN A 164 -23.74 15.83 6.64
C ASN A 164 -22.21 15.68 6.67
N ILE A 165 -21.60 15.71 5.49
CA ILE A 165 -20.19 15.39 5.29
C ILE A 165 -19.30 16.48 5.92
N ARG A 166 -18.86 16.25 7.16
CA ARG A 166 -17.82 17.07 7.80
C ARG A 166 -16.43 16.56 7.39
N VAL A 167 -15.86 17.18 6.36
CA VAL A 167 -14.50 16.88 5.87
C VAL A 167 -13.59 18.10 5.98
N ASP A 168 -12.31 17.88 6.31
CA ASP A 168 -11.29 18.93 6.32
C ASP A 168 -10.96 19.34 4.86
N THR A 169 -11.33 20.57 4.46
CA THR A 169 -11.39 20.99 3.04
C THR A 169 -10.18 21.74 2.51
N GLY A 170 -9.20 22.14 3.33
CA GLY A 170 -8.23 23.16 2.91
C GLY A 170 -6.94 22.70 2.21
N LEU A 171 -6.35 21.56 2.59
CA LEU A 171 -4.89 21.36 2.38
C LEU A 171 -4.49 20.09 1.60
N ASN A 172 -5.45 19.31 1.08
CA ASN A 172 -5.16 17.97 0.59
C ASN A 172 -4.33 17.95 -0.72
N LYS A 173 -4.60 18.89 -1.64
CA LYS A 173 -3.89 18.98 -2.93
C LYS A 173 -2.40 19.32 -2.75
N ALA A 174 -2.10 20.29 -1.88
CA ALA A 174 -0.73 20.70 -1.57
C ALA A 174 0.04 19.58 -0.86
N TRP A 175 -0.58 18.92 0.12
CA TRP A 175 0.01 17.76 0.80
C TRP A 175 0.34 16.63 -0.18
N ARG A 176 -0.58 16.29 -1.09
CA ARG A 176 -0.36 15.23 -2.09
C ARG A 176 0.79 15.55 -3.04
N ALA A 177 0.89 16.80 -3.49
CA ALA A 177 1.99 17.25 -4.33
C ALA A 177 3.33 17.08 -3.60
N ALA A 178 3.41 17.55 -2.35
CA ALA A 178 4.58 17.38 -1.49
C ALA A 178 4.91 15.90 -1.25
N TRP A 179 3.92 15.07 -0.96
CA TRP A 179 4.08 13.63 -0.76
C TRP A 179 4.64 12.93 -2.00
N THR A 180 4.10 13.24 -3.17
CA THR A 180 4.54 12.65 -4.44
C THR A 180 5.96 13.10 -4.79
N GLN A 181 6.29 14.37 -4.55
CA GLN A 181 7.64 14.90 -4.74
C GLN A 181 8.63 14.25 -3.77
N ALA A 182 8.28 14.10 -2.49
CA ALA A 182 9.09 13.40 -1.50
C ALA A 182 9.33 11.94 -1.91
N ALA A 183 8.28 11.22 -2.33
CA ALA A 183 8.38 9.85 -2.80
C ALA A 183 9.31 9.73 -4.02
N LYS A 184 9.21 10.63 -5.01
CA LYS A 184 10.11 10.65 -6.17
C LYS A 184 11.55 10.97 -5.76
N SER A 185 11.74 11.91 -4.84
CA SER A 185 13.07 12.30 -4.38
C SER A 185 13.77 11.18 -3.62
N ALA A 186 13.05 10.39 -2.80
CA ALA A 186 13.60 9.28 -2.03
C ALA A 186 14.20 8.16 -2.90
N TYR A 187 13.69 7.96 -4.11
CA TYR A 187 14.22 6.97 -5.07
C TYR A 187 15.14 7.58 -6.13
N SER A 188 15.48 8.87 -6.00
CA SER A 188 16.37 9.52 -6.96
C SER A 188 17.85 9.32 -6.61
N LEU A 189 18.71 9.27 -7.62
CA LEU A 189 20.17 9.28 -7.45
C LEU A 189 20.64 10.47 -6.60
N LYS A 190 19.90 11.58 -6.62
CA LYS A 190 20.17 12.74 -5.77
C LYS A 190 20.05 12.41 -4.27
N SER A 191 19.05 11.64 -3.86
CA SER A 191 18.91 11.20 -2.47
C SER A 191 19.98 10.18 -2.08
N PHE A 192 20.39 9.33 -3.01
CA PHE A 192 21.53 8.43 -2.81
C PHE A 192 22.81 9.22 -2.56
N PHE A 193 23.18 10.14 -3.44
CA PHE A 193 24.38 10.96 -3.27
C PHE A 193 24.32 11.84 -2.01
N ALA A 194 23.15 12.37 -1.65
CA ALA A 194 23.00 13.13 -0.41
C ALA A 194 23.25 12.26 0.84
N GLN A 195 22.76 11.01 0.85
CA GLN A 195 22.97 10.09 1.97
C GLN A 195 24.41 9.58 2.05
N PHE A 196 25.09 9.42 0.92
CA PHE A 196 26.47 8.96 0.84
C PHE A 196 27.51 10.08 0.74
N GLN A 197 27.10 11.35 0.83
CA GLN A 197 28.01 12.48 0.69
C GLN A 197 29.13 12.47 1.74
N THR A 198 28.79 12.19 3.00
CA THR A 198 29.74 12.11 4.12
C THR A 198 30.73 10.95 3.99
N PRO A 199 30.31 9.69 3.76
CA PRO A 199 31.28 8.59 3.59
C PRO A 199 32.12 8.75 2.32
N ILE A 200 31.57 9.28 1.23
CA ILE A 200 32.35 9.58 0.01
C ILE A 200 33.41 10.65 0.31
N ALA A 201 33.04 11.71 1.03
CA ALA A 201 33.99 12.76 1.43
C ALA A 201 35.13 12.22 2.30
N ILE A 202 34.83 11.37 3.27
CA ILE A 202 35.85 10.71 4.12
C ILE A 202 36.78 9.84 3.28
N ALA A 203 36.24 9.05 2.33
CA ALA A 203 37.04 8.21 1.45
C ALA A 203 38.02 9.04 0.59
N ILE A 204 37.57 10.18 0.06
CA ILE A 204 38.42 11.10 -0.72
C ILE A 204 39.56 11.65 0.15
N VAL A 205 39.27 12.05 1.40
CA VAL A 205 40.30 12.56 2.31
C VAL A 205 41.34 11.49 2.62
N ILE A 206 40.92 10.24 2.87
CA ILE A 206 41.85 9.13 3.12
C ILE A 206 42.76 8.91 1.90
N ILE A 207 42.19 8.86 0.69
CA ILE A 207 42.98 8.71 -0.54
C ILE A 207 43.97 9.87 -0.71
N ALA A 208 43.53 11.11 -0.46
CA ALA A 208 44.39 12.29 -0.55
C ALA A 208 45.57 12.23 0.45
N VAL A 209 45.33 11.76 1.68
CA VAL A 209 46.39 11.56 2.68
C VAL A 209 47.36 10.46 2.25
N PHE A 210 46.87 9.34 1.70
CA PHE A 210 47.74 8.27 1.19
C PHE A 210 48.61 8.73 0.02
N VAL A 211 48.04 9.51 -0.92
CA VAL A 211 48.79 10.07 -2.06
C VAL A 211 49.83 11.07 -1.57
N GLY A 212 49.49 11.94 -0.61
CA GLY A 212 50.43 12.86 0.02
C GLY A 212 51.59 12.13 0.72
N PHE A 213 51.29 11.07 1.47
CA PHE A 213 52.30 10.25 2.13
C PHE A 213 53.21 9.54 1.12
N ALA A 214 52.66 8.99 0.03
CA ALA A 214 53.43 8.37 -1.04
C ALA A 214 54.37 9.37 -1.76
N MET A 215 53.91 10.61 -1.98
CA MET A 215 54.78 11.67 -2.53
C MET A 215 55.91 12.07 -1.57
N VAL A 216 55.64 12.16 -0.28
CA VAL A 216 56.68 12.45 0.73
C VAL A 216 57.69 11.31 0.80
N TRP A 217 57.23 10.06 0.77
CA TRP A 217 58.07 8.88 0.80
C TRP A 217 59.00 8.78 -0.42
N THR A 218 58.47 9.03 -1.62
CA THR A 218 59.27 9.03 -2.85
C THR A 218 60.29 10.17 -2.90
N ARG A 219 60.03 11.31 -2.25
CA ARG A 219 61.01 12.40 -2.14
C ARG A 219 62.03 12.22 -1.02
N LEU A 220 61.70 11.56 0.09
CA LEU A 220 62.66 11.27 1.16
C LEU A 220 63.83 10.40 0.66
N GLY A 221 63.57 9.43 -0.22
CA GLY A 221 64.62 8.64 -0.86
C GLY A 221 65.56 9.44 -1.78
N SER A 222 65.15 10.62 -2.24
CA SER A 222 65.95 11.53 -3.08
C SER A 222 66.74 12.58 -2.28
N VAL A 223 66.42 12.78 -0.99
CA VAL A 223 67.09 13.78 -0.13
C VAL A 223 68.05 13.12 0.85
N CYS A 224 67.88 11.82 1.14
CA CYS A 224 68.75 11.03 2.01
C CYS A 224 69.70 10.06 1.26
N GLY A 225 69.76 10.13 -0.06
CA GLY A 225 70.78 9.48 -0.90
C GLY A 225 71.59 10.53 -1.64
#